data_AF-A0AAU5G0Q2-F1
#
_entry.id   AF-A0AAU5G0Q2-F1
#
_cell.length_a   1.000
_cell.length_b   1.000
_cell.length_c   1.000
_cell.angle_alpha   90.00
_cell.angle_beta   90.00
_cell.angle_gamma   90.00
#
_symmetry.space_group_name_H-M   'P 1'
#
loop_
_entity.id
_entity.type
_entity.pdbx_description
1 polymer ?
#
loop_
_entity_poly.entity_id
_entity_poly.type
_entity_poly.pdbx_seq_one_letter_code
_entity_poly.pdbx_strand_id
1 'polypeptide(L)'
;MNKALGIDLTVKPTDGNNYRTIVPTMTSAKKLPDWIQLPAWWNSGFNTGGLAGTQLADLTPYLAGDKIKKYPNLAALPTGAWQVGAWGNKIYGIPSQVDRVIRLLG
;
A
#
# COMPACT_ATOMS: atom_id res chain seq x y z
N MET A 1 -3.73 3.48 -19.08
CA MET A 1 -4.15 3.06 -17.73
C MET A 1 -5.43 3.77 -17.29
N ASN A 2 -5.49 5.11 -17.34
CA ASN A 2 -6.65 5.94 -16.95
C ASN A 2 -7.98 5.52 -17.60
N LYS A 3 -7.98 5.25 -18.92
CA LYS A 3 -9.18 4.86 -19.68
C LYS A 3 -9.76 3.48 -19.32
N ALA A 4 -8.96 2.55 -18.80
CA ALA A 4 -9.42 1.20 -18.43
C ALA A 4 -10.07 1.16 -17.04
N LEU A 5 -9.79 2.17 -16.21
CA LEU A 5 -10.28 2.28 -14.83
C LEU A 5 -11.25 3.47 -14.65
N GLY A 6 -11.41 4.33 -15.67
CA GLY A 6 -12.24 5.53 -15.60
C GLY A 6 -11.73 6.59 -14.62
N ILE A 7 -10.44 6.58 -14.29
CA ILE A 7 -9.81 7.46 -13.29
C ILE A 7 -8.68 8.29 -13.89
N ASP A 8 -8.47 9.48 -13.36
CA ASP A 8 -7.27 10.28 -13.61
C ASP A 8 -6.16 9.93 -12.63
N LEU A 9 -5.23 9.07 -13.06
CA LEU A 9 -4.05 8.72 -12.28
C LEU A 9 -2.96 9.78 -12.49
N THR A 10 -2.61 10.50 -11.42
CA THR A 10 -1.41 11.34 -11.36
C THR A 10 -0.34 10.64 -10.54
N VAL A 11 0.65 10.04 -11.20
CA VAL A 11 1.78 9.42 -10.50
C VAL A 11 2.80 10.51 -10.15
N LYS A 12 3.06 10.69 -8.86
CA LYS A 12 4.19 11.51 -8.37
C LYS A 12 5.31 10.56 -7.94
N PRO A 13 6.27 10.24 -8.82
CA PRO A 13 7.40 9.42 -8.43
C PRO A 13 8.25 10.23 -7.44
N THR A 14 8.17 9.88 -6.16
CA THR A 14 9.14 10.31 -5.17
C THR A 14 10.34 9.37 -5.24
N ASP A 15 11.54 9.93 -5.39
CA ASP A 15 12.75 9.13 -5.24
C ASP A 15 12.84 8.59 -3.80
N GLY A 16 13.43 7.39 -3.64
CA GLY A 16 13.60 6.79 -2.33
C GLY A 16 14.34 7.70 -1.34
N ASN A 17 15.10 8.69 -1.82
CA ASN A 17 15.87 9.63 -1.01
C ASN A 17 14.99 10.58 -0.20
N ASN A 18 13.90 11.09 -0.78
CA ASN A 18 13.05 12.07 -0.12
C ASN A 18 11.86 11.46 0.64
N TYR A 19 11.58 10.17 0.45
CA TYR A 19 10.46 9.48 1.10
C TYR A 19 10.49 9.61 2.63
N ARG A 20 11.70 9.50 3.22
CA ARG A 20 11.91 9.64 4.67
C ARG A 20 11.54 11.02 5.20
N THR A 21 11.65 12.05 4.37
CA THR A 21 11.37 13.44 4.75
C THR A 21 9.92 13.80 4.47
N ILE A 22 9.41 13.45 3.28
CA ILE A 22 8.11 13.92 2.81
C ILE A 22 6.96 13.19 3.51
N VAL A 23 7.07 11.88 3.77
CA VAL A 23 5.97 11.12 4.39
C VAL A 23 5.61 11.62 5.78
N PRO A 24 6.55 11.78 6.74
CA PRO A 24 6.23 12.38 8.03
C PRO A 24 5.62 13.78 7.92
N THR A 25 6.12 14.62 7.01
CA THR A 25 5.53 15.95 6.79
C THR A 25 4.08 15.87 6.30
N MET A 26 3.78 14.98 5.34
CA MET A 26 2.42 14.80 4.81
C MET A 26 1.47 14.23 5.86
N THR A 27 1.91 13.25 6.66
CA THR A 27 1.09 12.64 7.72
C THR A 27 0.82 13.63 8.85
N SER A 28 1.81 14.44 9.26
CA SER A 28 1.61 15.53 10.23
C SER A 28 0.67 16.61 9.70
N ALA A 29 0.73 16.93 8.41
CA ALA A 29 -0.16 17.90 7.77
C ALA A 29 -1.56 17.35 7.43
N LYS A 30 -1.78 16.02 7.58
CA LYS A 30 -2.97 15.30 7.10
C LYS A 30 -3.28 15.54 5.62
N LYS A 31 -2.23 15.58 4.79
CA LYS A 31 -2.29 15.81 3.34
C LYS A 31 -1.73 14.64 2.55
N LEU A 32 -2.09 13.42 2.97
CA LEU A 32 -1.74 12.22 2.21
C LEU A 32 -2.47 12.21 0.86
N PRO A 33 -1.83 11.71 -0.21
CA PRO A 33 -2.52 11.44 -1.46
C PRO A 33 -3.53 10.29 -1.31
N ASP A 34 -4.39 10.10 -2.30
CA ASP A 34 -5.35 8.98 -2.34
C ASP A 34 -4.65 7.61 -2.27
N TRP A 35 -3.44 7.51 -2.87
CA TRP A 35 -2.61 6.32 -2.86
C TRP A 35 -1.18 6.67 -2.46
N ILE A 36 -0.63 5.92 -1.51
CA ILE A 36 0.76 6.04 -1.07
C ILE A 36 1.37 4.65 -0.88
N GLN A 37 2.63 4.48 -1.28
CA GLN A 37 3.37 3.25 -1.06
C GLN A 37 4.21 3.40 0.20
N LEU A 38 3.97 2.59 1.23
CA LEU A 38 4.75 2.64 2.46
C LEU A 38 5.59 1.36 2.58
N PRO A 39 6.91 1.43 2.32
CA PRO A 39 7.78 0.27 2.49
C PRO A 39 7.81 -0.22 3.94
N ALA A 40 7.56 -1.53 4.14
CA ALA A 40 7.47 -2.11 5.47
C ALA A 40 8.77 -1.96 6.30
N TRP A 41 9.94 -1.98 5.65
CA TRP A 41 11.24 -1.79 6.32
C TRP A 41 11.45 -0.37 6.88
N TRP A 42 10.58 0.59 6.54
CA TRP A 42 10.60 1.97 7.06
C TRP A 42 9.42 2.31 7.98
N ASN A 43 8.67 1.29 8.44
CA ASN A 43 7.53 1.49 9.33
C ASN A 43 7.86 2.31 10.59
N SER A 44 9.05 2.16 11.17
CA SER A 44 9.48 2.95 12.34
C SER A 44 9.62 4.45 12.05
N GLY A 45 10.01 4.81 10.83
CA GLY A 45 10.13 6.21 10.40
C GLY A 45 8.79 6.85 10.05
N PHE A 46 7.80 6.05 9.62
CA PHE A 46 6.48 6.54 9.23
C PHE A 46 5.44 6.45 10.34
N ASN A 47 5.67 5.64 11.36
CA ASN A 47 4.68 5.25 12.35
C ASN A 47 3.41 4.69 11.68
N THR A 48 3.56 3.76 10.72
CA THR A 48 2.46 3.23 9.90
C THR A 48 1.31 2.68 10.75
N GLY A 49 1.61 2.04 11.87
CA GLY A 49 0.60 1.55 12.81
C GLY A 49 -0.26 2.64 13.44
N GLY A 50 0.29 3.84 13.67
CA GLY A 50 -0.47 5.02 14.12
C GLY A 50 -1.31 5.67 13.01
N LEU A 51 -0.97 5.44 11.74
CA LEU A 51 -1.75 5.91 10.59
C LEU A 51 -2.96 4.99 10.32
N ALA A 52 -2.84 3.71 10.66
CA ALA A 52 -3.93 2.75 10.56
C ALA A 52 -5.11 3.17 11.45
N GLY A 53 -6.30 3.25 10.86
CA GLY A 53 -7.52 3.69 11.55
C GLY A 53 -7.62 5.21 11.79
N THR A 54 -6.64 6.00 11.33
CA THR A 54 -6.67 7.47 11.43
C THR A 54 -6.63 8.14 10.06
N GLN A 55 -5.61 7.86 9.26
CA GLN A 55 -5.39 8.48 7.95
C GLN A 55 -5.38 7.48 6.80
N LEU A 56 -5.30 6.17 7.09
CA LEU A 56 -5.40 5.10 6.10
C LEU A 56 -6.82 4.56 6.03
N ALA A 57 -7.28 4.26 4.81
CA ALA A 57 -8.60 3.69 4.57
C ALA A 57 -8.66 2.22 5.04
N ASP A 58 -9.73 1.86 5.74
CA ASP A 58 -10.03 0.47 6.10
C ASP A 58 -10.57 -0.28 4.87
N LEU A 59 -9.77 -1.19 4.34
CA LEU A 59 -10.09 -2.01 3.16
C LEU A 59 -10.80 -3.32 3.54
N THR A 60 -10.94 -3.63 4.83
CA THR A 60 -11.59 -4.85 5.33
C THR A 60 -13.01 -5.06 4.76
N PRO A 61 -13.87 -4.02 4.65
CA PRO A 61 -15.20 -4.17 4.06
C PRO A 61 -15.19 -4.59 2.59
N TYR A 62 -14.07 -4.43 1.88
CA TYR A 62 -13.94 -4.72 0.46
C TYR A 62 -13.14 -5.99 0.17
N LEU A 63 -12.16 -6.32 1.02
CA LEU A 63 -11.17 -7.35 0.75
C LEU A 63 -11.19 -8.54 1.73
N ALA A 64 -11.89 -8.45 2.87
CA ALA A 64 -11.84 -9.55 3.84
C ALA A 64 -12.65 -10.79 3.41
N GLY A 65 -12.06 -11.97 3.63
CA GLY A 65 -12.67 -13.25 3.34
C GLY A 65 -13.07 -13.38 1.87
N ASP A 66 -14.28 -13.86 1.62
CA ASP A 66 -14.77 -14.09 0.26
C ASP A 66 -14.96 -12.81 -0.57
N LYS A 67 -14.92 -11.63 0.06
CA LYS A 67 -15.04 -10.37 -0.69
C LYS A 67 -13.87 -10.14 -1.65
N ILE A 68 -12.69 -10.68 -1.34
CA ILE A 68 -11.53 -10.63 -2.23
C ILE A 68 -11.77 -11.35 -3.56
N LYS A 69 -12.69 -12.33 -3.62
CA LYS A 69 -13.02 -13.08 -4.85
C LYS A 69 -13.59 -12.19 -5.95
N LYS A 70 -14.09 -10.99 -5.61
CA LYS A 70 -14.49 -9.95 -6.58
C LYS A 70 -13.29 -9.38 -7.35
N TYR A 71 -12.07 -9.58 -6.85
CA TYR A 71 -10.82 -9.07 -7.38
C TYR A 71 -9.84 -10.24 -7.61
N PRO A 72 -9.98 -11.01 -8.71
CA PRO A 72 -9.22 -12.24 -8.91
C PRO A 72 -7.70 -12.02 -8.90
N ASN A 73 -7.22 -10.87 -9.39
CA ASN A 73 -5.81 -10.51 -9.35
C ASN A 73 -5.29 -10.29 -7.92
N LEU A 74 -6.14 -9.80 -7.01
CA LEU A 74 -5.78 -9.64 -5.59
C LEU A 74 -5.93 -10.97 -4.84
N ALA A 75 -6.97 -11.74 -5.15
CA ALA A 75 -7.21 -13.06 -4.54
C ALA A 75 -6.09 -14.07 -4.84
N ALA A 76 -5.37 -13.89 -5.96
CA ALA A 76 -4.23 -14.70 -6.34
C ALA A 76 -2.96 -14.43 -5.51
N LEU A 77 -2.92 -13.35 -4.72
CA LEU A 77 -1.74 -13.03 -3.90
C LEU A 77 -1.62 -13.98 -2.71
N PRO A 78 -0.40 -14.44 -2.35
CA PRO A 78 -0.20 -15.33 -1.21
C PRO A 78 -0.76 -14.73 0.09
N THR A 79 -1.46 -15.54 0.90
CA THR A 79 -2.06 -15.09 2.17
C THR A 79 -1.05 -14.37 3.08
N GLY A 80 0.19 -14.87 3.16
CA GLY A 80 1.24 -14.24 3.97
C GLY A 80 1.63 -12.83 3.50
N ALA A 81 1.48 -12.52 2.21
CA ALA A 81 1.80 -11.19 1.70
C ALA A 81 0.89 -10.11 2.31
N TRP A 82 -0.36 -10.44 2.64
CA TRP A 82 -1.32 -9.50 3.21
C TRP A 82 -0.96 -9.02 4.62
N GLN A 83 -0.05 -9.72 5.31
CA GLN A 83 0.39 -9.34 6.66
C GLN A 83 1.03 -7.94 6.70
N VAL A 84 1.69 -7.50 5.62
CA VAL A 84 2.35 -6.18 5.57
C VAL A 84 1.37 -5.00 5.61
N GLY A 85 0.12 -5.24 5.22
CA GLY A 85 -0.96 -4.26 5.25
C GLY A 85 -1.95 -4.47 6.39
N ALA A 86 -1.74 -5.47 7.25
CA ALA A 86 -2.66 -5.83 8.31
C ALA A 86 -2.28 -5.14 9.64
N TRP A 87 -3.23 -4.39 10.20
CA TRP A 87 -3.07 -3.71 11.49
C TRP A 87 -4.36 -3.85 12.31
N GLY A 88 -4.25 -4.29 13.56
CA GLY A 88 -5.41 -4.43 14.46
C GLY A 88 -6.56 -5.24 13.85
N ASN A 89 -6.25 -6.41 13.26
CA ASN A 89 -7.21 -7.31 12.58
C ASN A 89 -7.93 -6.70 11.37
N LYS A 90 -7.43 -5.60 10.82
CA LYS A 90 -7.98 -4.91 9.65
C LYS A 90 -6.94 -4.76 8.55
N ILE A 91 -7.40 -4.60 7.31
CA ILE A 91 -6.57 -4.42 6.12
C ILE A 91 -6.50 -2.92 5.79
N TYR A 92 -5.30 -2.35 5.81
CA TYR A 92 -5.06 -0.93 5.45
C TYR A 92 -4.11 -0.77 4.25
N GLY A 93 -3.63 -1.88 3.69
CA GLY A 93 -2.71 -1.86 2.55
C GLY A 93 -2.83 -3.11 1.69
N ILE A 94 -2.55 -2.95 0.41
CA ILE A 94 -2.41 -4.04 -0.55
C ILE A 94 -0.92 -4.33 -0.70
N PRO A 95 -0.47 -5.61 -0.61
CA PRO A 95 0.93 -5.93 -0.78
C PRO A 95 1.36 -5.66 -2.23
N SER A 96 2.39 -4.82 -2.39
CA SER A 96 3.10 -4.64 -3.65
C SER A 96 4.47 -5.34 -3.56
N GLN A 97 4.78 -6.23 -4.50
CA GLN A 97 6.13 -6.80 -4.58
C GLN A 97 7.12 -5.72 -5.05
N VAL A 98 8.07 -5.40 -4.18
CA VAL A 98 9.45 -5.07 -4.55
C VAL A 98 10.24 -6.17 -3.84
N ASP A 99 10.42 -7.35 -4.43
CA ASP A 99 11.56 -7.67 -5.28
C ASP A 99 11.34 -9.04 -5.94
N ARG A 100 11.41 -9.13 -7.28
CA ARG A 100 11.84 -10.33 -8.02
C ARG A 100 12.38 -9.94 -9.40
N VAL A 101 13.63 -9.48 -9.47
CA VAL A 101 14.43 -9.69 -10.69
C VAL A 101 15.12 -11.03 -10.51
N ILE A 102 14.53 -12.10 -11.05
CA ILE A 102 15.26 -13.35 -11.26
C ILE A 102 16.07 -13.15 -12.55
N ARG A 103 17.38 -12.91 -12.42
CA ARG A 103 18.31 -13.07 -13.55
C ARG A 103 18.41 -14.57 -13.83
N LEU A 104 17.79 -15.03 -14.92
CA LEU A 104 18.14 -16.33 -15.49
C LEU A 104 19.59 -16.23 -15.97
N LEU A 105 20.41 -17.18 -15.54
CA LEU A 105 21.79 -17.31 -15.99
C LEU A 105 21.81 -17.55 -17.50
N GLY A 106 22.68 -16.78 -18.14
CA GLY A 106 23.12 -16.86 -19.53
C GLY A 106 24.38 -16.02 -19.62
#